data_AF-H6PUN9-F1
#
_entry.id   AF-H6PUN9-F1
#
_cell.length_a   1.000
_cell.length_b   1.000
_cell.length_c   1.000
_cell.angle_alpha   90.00
_cell.angle_beta   90.00
_cell.angle_gamma   90.00
#
_symmetry.space_group_name_H-M   'P 1'
#
loop_
_entity.id
_entity.type
_entity.pdbx_description
1 polymer ?
#
loop_
_entity_poly.entity_id
_entity_poly.type
_entity_poly.pdbx_seq_one_letter_code
_entity_poly.pdbx_strand_id
1 'polypeptide(L)' 'MFGGYGIYKGGVMIGIIKSNELYFKLDLNTYEYFQSFGSESFVYQSKGKLVTL' A
#
# COMPACT_ATOMS: atom_id res chain seq x y z
N MET A 1 -2.25 10.47 5.37
CA MET A 1 -3.05 9.25 5.62
C MET A 1 -2.11 8.11 6.00
N PHE A 2 -2.53 7.20 6.89
CA PHE A 2 -1.81 5.96 7.27
C PHE A 2 -0.40 6.07 7.88
N GLY A 3 0.03 7.28 8.26
CA GLY A 3 1.31 7.51 8.95
C GLY A 3 2.55 7.38 8.06
N GLY A 4 2.42 7.63 6.75
CA GLY A 4 3.53 7.62 5.79
C GLY A 4 3.45 8.76 4.78
N TYR A 5 4.28 8.67 3.74
CA TYR A 5 4.40 9.66 2.67
C TYR A 5 3.64 9.18 1.42
N GLY A 6 2.53 9.83 1.10
CA GLY A 6 1.73 9.48 -0.09
C GLY A 6 2.42 9.90 -1.38
N ILE A 7 2.34 9.04 -2.40
CA ILE A 7 2.86 9.30 -3.75
C ILE A 7 1.68 9.56 -4.68
N TYR A 8 1.73 10.70 -5.38
CA TYR A 8 0.65 11.18 -6.23
C TYR A 8 1.13 11.50 -7.64
N LYS A 9 0.31 11.20 -8.64
CA LYS A 9 0.48 11.62 -10.04
C LYS A 9 -0.78 12.35 -10.47
N GLY A 10 -0.67 13.65 -10.77
CA GLY A 10 -1.83 14.47 -11.15
C GLY A 10 -2.95 14.50 -10.10
N GLY A 11 -2.60 14.47 -8.80
CA GLY A 11 -3.57 14.42 -7.70
C GLY A 11 -4.14 13.03 -7.38
N VAL A 12 -3.84 12.01 -8.19
CA VAL A 12 -4.26 10.63 -7.94
C VAL A 12 -3.22 9.89 -7.11
N MET A 13 -3.64 9.28 -6.01
CA MET A 13 -2.76 8.45 -5.16
C MET A 13 -2.41 7.15 -5.88
N ILE A 14 -1.12 6.91 -6.06
CA ILE A 14 -0.57 5.71 -6.72
C ILE A 14 0.27 4.83 -5.77
N GLY A 15 0.62 5.34 -4.60
CA GLY A 15 1.39 4.59 -3.61
C GLY A 15 1.63 5.34 -2.31
N ILE A 16 2.37 4.71 -1.42
CA ILE A 16 2.79 5.27 -0.13
C ILE A 16 4.14 4.68 0.29
N ILE A 17 4.99 5.52 0.89
CA ILE A 17 6.19 5.06 1.60
C ILE A 17 5.90 5.08 3.10
N LYS A 18 6.10 3.94 3.76
CA LYS A 18 5.94 3.81 5.22
C LYS A 18 6.93 2.77 5.73
N SER A 19 7.52 3.02 6.90
CA SER A 19 8.48 2.09 7.53
C SER A 19 9.64 1.67 6.60
N ASN A 20 10.12 2.60 5.76
CA ASN A 20 11.17 2.36 4.76
C ASN A 20 10.80 1.38 3.63
N GLU A 21 9.50 1.14 3.43
CA GLU A 21 8.97 0.29 2.37
C GLU A 21 8.07 1.09 1.43
N LEU A 22 8.05 0.68 0.15
CA LEU A 22 7.23 1.27 -0.91
C LEU A 22 6.05 0.36 -1.23
N TYR A 23 4.84 0.90 -1.09
CA TYR A 23 3.60 0.22 -1.43
C TYR A 23 2.95 0.92 -2.62
N PHE A 24 2.46 0.14 -3.57
CA PHE A 24 1.68 0.63 -4.71
C PHE A 24 0.19 0.37 -4.52
N LYS A 25 -0.63 1.26 -5.07
CA LYS A 25 -2.06 1.01 -5.22
C LYS A 25 -2.25 0.12 -6.44
N LEU A 26 -2.64 -1.14 -6.21
CA LEU A 26 -2.79 -2.15 -7.26
C LEU A 26 -4.26 -2.43 -7.59
N ASP A 27 -4.50 -2.91 -8.80
CA ASP A 27 -5.72 -3.66 -9.12
C ASP A 27 -5.56 -5.15 -8.78
N LEU A 28 -6.65 -5.91 -8.87
CA LEU A 28 -6.67 -7.33 -8.51
C LEU A 28 -5.72 -8.21 -9.36
N ASN A 29 -5.60 -7.92 -10.65
CA ASN A 29 -4.75 -8.71 -11.55
C ASN A 29 -3.26 -8.50 -11.22
N THR A 30 -2.91 -7.26 -10.93
CA THR A 30 -1.54 -6.87 -10.58
C THR A 30 -1.19 -7.36 -9.18
N TYR A 31 -2.16 -7.41 -8.27
CA TYR A 31 -1.97 -7.93 -6.91
C TYR A 31 -1.46 -9.37 -6.88
N GLU A 32 -2.08 -10.28 -7.65
CA GLU A 32 -1.65 -11.69 -7.72
C GLU A 32 -0.22 -11.82 -8.26
N TYR A 33 0.12 -11.01 -9.27
CA TYR A 33 1.48 -10.95 -9.80
C TYR A 33 2.49 -10.56 -8.71
N PHE A 34 2.24 -9.48 -7.96
CA PHE A 34 3.15 -9.03 -6.89
C PHE A 34 3.28 -10.06 -5.75
N GLN A 35 2.18 -10.71 -5.38
CA GLN A 35 2.21 -11.79 -4.39
C GLN A 35 3.07 -12.98 -4.85
N SER A 36 3.05 -13.31 -6.14
CA SER A 36 3.91 -14.39 -6.67
C SER A 36 5.41 -14.12 -6.52
N PHE A 37 5.81 -12.84 -6.35
CA PHE A 37 7.18 -12.42 -6.04
C PHE A 37 7.43 -12.17 -4.55
N GLY A 38 6.50 -12.54 -3.67
CA GLY A 38 6.64 -12.39 -2.22
C GLY A 38 6.37 -10.98 -1.71
N SER A 39 5.69 -10.13 -2.49
CA SER A 39 5.24 -8.82 -1.98
C SER A 39 4.06 -8.99 -1.02
N GLU A 40 3.99 -8.13 0.00
CA GLU A 40 2.95 -8.16 1.03
C GLU A 40 1.98 -6.99 0.91
N SER A 41 0.74 -7.21 1.36
CA SER A 41 -0.29 -6.17 1.43
C SER A 41 0.07 -5.09 2.44
N PHE A 42 -0.42 -3.87 2.20
CA PHE A 42 -0.20 -2.77 3.14
C PHE A 42 -1.09 -2.93 4.37
N VAL A 43 -0.47 -3.03 5.55
CA VAL A 43 -1.19 -3.12 6.82
C VAL A 43 -1.06 -1.82 7.62
N TYR A 44 -2.18 -1.32 8.13
CA TYR A 44 -2.19 -0.15 9.00
C TYR A 44 -3.12 -0.33 10.21
N GLN A 45 -2.85 0.42 11.28
CA GLN A 45 -3.71 0.47 12.45
C GLN A 45 -4.81 1.53 12.28
N SER A 46 -6.05 1.12 12.54
CA SER A 46 -7.22 1.99 12.61
C SER A 46 -8.03 1.63 13.85
N LYS A 47 -8.22 2.59 14.76
CA LYS A 47 -9.01 2.40 16.00
C LYS A 47 -8.61 1.14 16.80
N GLY A 48 -7.30 0.89 16.92
CA GLY A 48 -6.76 -0.28 17.63
C GLY A 48 -6.86 -1.61 16.90
N LYS A 49 -7.30 -1.64 15.63
CA LYS A 49 -7.37 -2.84 14.79
C LYS A 49 -6.39 -2.74 13.62
N LEU A 50 -5.81 -3.86 13.23
CA LEU A 50 -5.06 -3.97 11.98
C LEU A 50 -6.05 -4.10 10.82
N VAL A 51 -5.82 -3.33 9.77
CA VAL A 51 -6.58 -3.35 8.52
C VAL A 51 -5.59 -3.56 7.38
N THR A 52 -5.90 -4.51 6.51
CA THR A 52 -5.13 -4.82 5.30
C THR A 52 -5.81 -4.16 4.10
N LEU A 53 -5.01 -3.51 3.25
CA LEU A 53 -5.41 -2.93 1.96
C LEU A 53 -4.75 -3.66 0.80
#